data_AF-A0A6C7HPB0-F1
#
_entry.id   AF-A0A6C7HPB0-F1
#
_cell.length_a   1.000
_cell.length_b   1.000
_cell.length_c   1.000
_cell.angle_alpha   90.00
_cell.angle_beta   90.00
_cell.angle_gamma   90.00
#
_symmetry.space_group_name_H-M   'P 1'
#
loop_
_entity.id
_entity.type
_entity.pdbx_description
1 polymer ?
#
loop_
_entity_poly.entity_id
_entity_poly.type
_entity_poly.pdbx_seq_one_letter_code
_entity_poly.pdbx_strand_id
1 'polypeptide(L)'
;MNIPTTTTKGEQAKSQLIAAALAQFGEYGLHATTRDIAALAGQNIAAITYYFGSKEDLYLACAQWIADFLGEKFRPHAEKAERLFSQPAPDRDAIRELILLACKNMIMLLTQEDTVNLSKFISREQLSPTSAYQLVHEQVIDPLHTHLTRLVAAYTGCDANDTRMILHTHALLGEVLAFRLGKETILLRTGWPQFDEEKAELIYQTVTCHIDLILHGLTQRSLD
;
A
#
# COMPACT_ATOMS: atom_id res chain seq x y z
N MET A 1 -6.99 20.77 32.38
CA MET A 1 -6.04 20.22 31.39
C MET A 1 -6.37 20.87 30.06
N ASN A 2 -5.50 21.77 29.59
CA ASN A 2 -5.72 22.47 28.31
C ASN A 2 -5.46 21.48 27.17
N ILE A 3 -6.51 21.15 26.42
CA ILE A 3 -6.37 20.55 25.09
C ILE A 3 -5.78 21.66 24.21
N PRO A 4 -4.55 21.52 23.67
CA PRO A 4 -3.98 22.56 22.85
C PRO A 4 -4.76 22.62 21.53
N THR A 5 -5.33 23.78 21.23
CA THR A 5 -5.85 24.11 19.90
C THR A 5 -4.72 23.98 18.89
N THR A 6 -4.74 22.92 18.09
CA THR A 6 -3.87 22.74 16.94
C THR A 6 -4.11 23.91 15.99
N THR A 7 -3.17 24.85 15.95
CA THR A 7 -3.21 25.91 14.94
C THR A 7 -2.79 25.31 13.60
N THR A 8 -3.29 25.83 12.49
CA THR A 8 -2.94 25.39 11.13
C THR A 8 -1.41 25.32 10.90
N LYS A 9 -0.64 26.18 11.58
CA LYS A 9 0.83 26.17 11.55
C LYS A 9 1.43 24.95 12.25
N GLY A 10 0.85 24.51 13.38
CA GLY A 10 1.31 23.32 14.11
C GLY A 10 1.04 22.04 13.33
N GLU A 11 -0.11 21.94 12.68
CA GLU A 11 -0.44 20.80 11.81
C GLU A 11 0.49 20.74 10.59
N GLN A 12 0.79 21.89 9.98
CA GLN A 12 1.74 21.98 8.87
C GLN A 12 3.15 21.54 9.29
N ALA A 13 3.64 21.99 10.45
CA ALA A 13 4.95 21.59 10.97
C ALA A 13 5.01 20.08 11.25
N LYS A 14 3.95 19.51 11.85
CA LYS A 14 3.83 18.07 12.09
C LYS A 14 3.87 17.28 10.78
N SER A 15 3.13 17.72 9.76
CA SER A 15 3.11 17.07 8.44
C SER A 15 4.47 17.13 7.73
N GLN A 16 5.18 18.25 7.84
CA GLN A 16 6.53 18.39 7.25
C GLN A 16 7.54 17.44 7.92
N LEU A 17 7.45 17.30 9.25
CA LEU A 17 8.27 16.35 9.99
C LEU A 17 7.98 14.90 9.59
N ILE A 18 6.71 14.53 9.40
CA ILE A 18 6.33 13.19 8.92
C ILE A 18 6.89 12.92 7.52
N ALA A 19 6.75 13.87 6.59
CA ALA A 19 7.26 13.72 5.23
C ALA A 19 8.79 13.55 5.20
N ALA A 20 9.51 14.39 5.96
CA ALA A 20 10.96 14.28 6.09
C ALA A 20 11.40 12.99 6.78
N ALA A 21 10.69 12.57 7.83
CA ALA A 21 10.94 11.34 8.54
C ALA A 21 10.71 10.11 7.66
N LEU A 22 9.65 10.08 6.85
CA LEU A 22 9.41 9.01 5.87
C LEU A 22 10.55 8.87 4.87
N ALA A 23 11.08 9.98 4.37
CA ALA A 23 12.23 9.97 3.46
C ALA A 23 13.49 9.41 4.15
N GLN A 24 13.83 9.95 5.33
CA GLN A 24 15.03 9.57 6.08
C GLN A 24 14.96 8.13 6.61
N PHE A 25 13.85 7.76 7.24
CA PHE A 25 13.62 6.40 7.69
C PHE A 25 13.54 5.44 6.51
N GLY A 26 12.88 5.83 5.41
CA GLY A 26 12.85 5.07 4.16
C GLY A 26 14.24 4.63 3.69
N GLU A 27 15.22 5.52 3.78
CA GLU A 27 16.60 5.24 3.34
C GLU A 27 17.46 4.56 4.42
N TYR A 28 17.41 5.04 5.66
CA TYR A 28 18.37 4.68 6.71
C TYR A 28 17.78 3.82 7.84
N GLY A 29 16.48 3.52 7.80
CA GLY A 29 15.77 2.93 8.94
C GLY A 29 15.96 3.74 10.22
N LEU A 30 15.94 3.08 11.38
CA LEU A 30 16.17 3.75 12.67
C LEU A 30 17.58 4.36 12.84
N HIS A 31 18.50 4.16 11.89
CA HIS A 31 19.79 4.86 11.88
C HIS A 31 19.67 6.33 11.44
N ALA A 32 18.55 6.74 10.87
CA ALA A 32 18.25 8.15 10.61
C ALA A 32 18.37 8.99 11.89
N THR A 33 18.98 10.17 11.79
CA THR A 33 19.12 11.07 12.93
C THR A 33 17.98 12.07 12.99
N THR A 34 17.52 12.43 14.18
CA THR A 34 16.50 13.46 14.38
C THR A 34 16.96 14.83 13.89
N ARG A 35 18.28 15.08 13.88
CA ARG A 35 18.87 16.30 13.32
C ARG A 35 18.65 16.38 11.80
N ASP A 36 18.94 15.29 11.08
CA ASP A 36 18.81 15.27 9.62
C ASP A 36 17.33 15.32 9.20
N ILE A 37 16.44 14.67 9.96
CA ILE A 37 14.98 14.77 9.78
C ILE A 37 14.51 16.21 9.98
N ALA A 38 14.88 16.86 11.08
CA ALA A 38 14.45 18.23 11.37
C ALA A 38 14.99 19.23 10.33
N ALA A 39 16.26 19.06 9.93
CA ALA A 39 16.87 19.87 8.88
C ALA A 39 16.14 19.71 7.53
N LEU A 40 15.84 18.47 7.13
CA LEU A 40 15.09 18.20 5.90
C LEU A 40 13.66 18.76 5.95
N ALA A 41 13.01 18.72 7.11
CA ALA A 41 11.68 19.30 7.32
C ALA A 41 11.67 20.84 7.34
N GLY A 42 12.84 21.49 7.46
CA GLY A 42 12.94 22.92 7.72
C GLY A 42 12.39 23.32 9.10
N GLN A 43 12.46 22.41 10.07
CA GLN A 43 11.91 22.58 11.42
C GLN A 43 13.02 22.57 12.49
N ASN A 44 12.74 23.16 13.64
CA ASN A 44 13.64 23.06 14.79
C ASN A 44 13.66 21.62 15.30
N ILE A 45 14.83 21.07 15.64
CA ILE A 45 14.97 19.70 16.19
C ILE A 45 14.10 19.47 17.43
N ALA A 46 13.89 20.50 18.26
CA ALA A 46 13.02 20.42 19.44
C ALA A 46 11.54 20.15 19.08
N ALA A 47 11.13 20.45 17.84
CA ALA A 47 9.78 20.16 17.37
C ALA A 47 9.48 18.65 17.31
N ILE A 48 10.49 17.81 17.08
CA ILE A 48 10.31 16.35 17.09
C ILE A 48 9.89 15.88 18.48
N THR A 49 10.64 16.27 19.51
CA THR A 49 10.30 15.94 20.91
C THR A 49 8.96 16.56 21.31
N TYR A 50 8.67 17.78 20.87
CA TYR A 50 7.40 18.45 21.18
C TYR A 50 6.17 17.75 20.58
N TYR A 51 6.22 17.33 19.31
CA TYR A 51 5.06 16.75 18.62
C TYR A 51 4.94 15.24 18.74
N PHE A 52 6.06 14.53 18.88
CA PHE A 52 6.11 13.08 18.82
C PHE A 52 6.69 12.44 20.09
N GLY A 53 7.48 13.16 20.88
CA GLY A 53 8.13 12.64 22.08
C GLY A 53 9.53 12.10 21.78
N SER A 54 9.63 10.99 21.04
CA SER A 54 10.90 10.35 20.68
C SER A 54 11.07 10.10 19.18
N LYS A 55 12.24 9.61 18.77
CA LYS A 55 12.50 9.20 17.38
C LYS A 55 11.68 7.96 17.02
N GLU A 56 11.54 7.05 17.97
CA GLU A 56 10.78 5.82 17.86
C GLU A 56 9.28 6.12 17.75
N ASP A 57 8.77 7.07 18.52
CA ASP A 57 7.38 7.55 18.40
C ASP A 57 7.14 8.26 17.07
N LEU A 58 8.13 9.01 16.55
CA LEU A 58 8.07 9.59 15.21
C LEU A 58 8.05 8.48 14.13
N TYR A 59 8.81 7.40 14.31
CA TYR A 59 8.80 6.24 13.41
C TYR A 59 7.42 5.57 13.38
N LEU A 60 6.80 5.37 14.54
CA LEU A 60 5.42 4.87 14.65
C LEU A 60 4.40 5.85 14.06
N ALA A 61 4.58 7.15 14.24
CA ALA A 61 3.73 8.16 13.63
C ALA A 61 3.82 8.15 12.10
N CYS A 62 4.99 7.85 11.52
CA CYS A 62 5.13 7.59 10.09
C CYS A 62 4.33 6.35 9.66
N ALA A 63 4.39 5.26 10.43
CA ALA A 63 3.62 4.06 10.18
C ALA A 63 2.10 4.32 10.22
N GLN A 64 1.63 5.06 11.23
CA GLN A 64 0.24 5.47 11.34
C GLN A 64 -0.18 6.37 10.16
N TRP A 65 0.64 7.33 9.76
CA TRP A 65 0.35 8.15 8.58
C TRP A 65 0.24 7.31 7.31
N ILE A 66 1.10 6.29 7.13
CA ILE A 66 1.00 5.35 6.00
C ILE A 66 -0.33 4.57 6.08
N ALA A 67 -0.69 4.08 7.26
CA ALA A 67 -1.94 3.35 7.45
C ALA A 67 -3.15 4.22 7.09
N ASP A 68 -3.20 5.46 7.60
CA ASP A 68 -4.28 6.41 7.29
C ASP A 68 -4.34 6.71 5.78
N PHE A 69 -3.19 7.02 5.17
CA PHE A 69 -3.09 7.34 3.74
C PHE A 69 -3.58 6.19 2.85
N LEU A 70 -3.14 4.95 3.12
CA LEU A 70 -3.54 3.79 2.34
C LEU A 70 -5.00 3.40 2.61
N GLY A 71 -5.43 3.45 3.88
CA GLY A 71 -6.81 3.18 4.28
C GLY A 71 -7.78 4.11 3.55
N GLU A 72 -7.52 5.41 3.56
CA GLU A 72 -8.33 6.40 2.83
C GLU A 72 -8.33 6.15 1.32
N LYS A 73 -7.18 5.80 0.75
CA LYS A 73 -7.06 5.56 -0.71
C LYS A 73 -7.83 4.32 -1.17
N PHE A 74 -7.87 3.27 -0.36
CA PHE A 74 -8.51 2.00 -0.74
C PHE A 74 -9.93 1.81 -0.18
N ARG A 75 -10.37 2.63 0.78
CA ARG A 75 -11.73 2.61 1.35
C ARG A 75 -12.84 2.60 0.27
N PRO A 76 -12.81 3.45 -0.78
CA PRO A 76 -13.86 3.41 -1.81
C PRO A 76 -13.96 2.08 -2.56
N HIS A 77 -12.84 1.35 -2.69
CA HIS A 77 -12.83 0.03 -3.33
C HIS A 77 -13.46 -1.02 -2.40
N ALA A 78 -13.05 -1.04 -1.13
CA ALA A 78 -13.63 -1.92 -0.11
C ALA A 78 -15.15 -1.72 0.01
N GLU A 79 -15.63 -0.47 0.04
CA GLU A 79 -17.07 -0.15 0.09
C GLU A 79 -17.85 -0.63 -1.16
N LYS A 80 -17.23 -0.64 -2.35
CA LYS A 80 -17.88 -1.16 -3.57
C LYS A 80 -18.04 -2.67 -3.49
N ALA A 81 -17.03 -3.36 -3.01
CA ALA A 81 -17.05 -4.80 -2.92
C ALA A 81 -17.91 -5.33 -1.77
N GLU A 82 -17.96 -4.66 -0.61
CA GLU A 82 -18.95 -5.01 0.42
C GLU A 82 -20.39 -4.82 -0.08
N ARG A 83 -20.65 -3.76 -0.87
CA ARG A 83 -21.93 -3.61 -1.56
C ARG A 83 -22.21 -4.74 -2.54
N LEU A 84 -21.22 -5.20 -3.30
CA LEU A 84 -21.39 -6.34 -4.19
C LEU A 84 -21.70 -7.63 -3.42
N PHE A 85 -20.97 -7.91 -2.34
CA PHE A 85 -21.20 -9.09 -1.49
C PHE A 85 -22.51 -9.04 -0.70
N SER A 86 -23.11 -7.87 -0.51
CA SER A 86 -24.45 -7.75 0.08
C SER A 86 -25.59 -8.21 -0.85
N GLN A 87 -25.30 -8.46 -2.13
CA GLN A 87 -26.28 -8.93 -3.10
C GLN A 87 -26.52 -10.45 -2.95
N PRO A 88 -27.76 -10.96 -3.16
CA PRO A 88 -28.07 -12.39 -2.99
C PRO A 88 -27.26 -13.33 -3.88
N ALA A 89 -26.89 -12.89 -5.08
CA ALA A 89 -26.06 -13.60 -6.02
C ALA A 89 -25.13 -12.59 -6.71
N PRO A 90 -23.93 -12.34 -6.15
CA PRO A 90 -22.97 -11.41 -6.73
C PRO A 90 -22.61 -11.84 -8.16
N ASP A 91 -22.73 -10.91 -9.10
CA ASP A 91 -22.37 -11.16 -10.48
C ASP A 91 -20.86 -11.42 -10.63
N ARG A 92 -20.52 -12.45 -11.40
CA ARG A 92 -19.14 -12.91 -11.56
C ARG A 92 -18.30 -11.91 -12.33
N ASP A 93 -18.88 -11.25 -13.34
CA ASP A 93 -18.19 -10.22 -14.12
C ASP A 93 -17.94 -8.98 -13.24
N ALA A 94 -18.91 -8.58 -12.41
CA ALA A 94 -18.71 -7.53 -11.42
C ALA A 94 -17.61 -7.85 -10.39
N ILE A 95 -17.49 -9.10 -9.93
CA ILE A 95 -16.38 -9.52 -9.05
C ILE A 95 -15.05 -9.36 -9.78
N ARG A 96 -14.96 -9.82 -11.03
CA ARG A 96 -13.76 -9.70 -11.86
C ARG A 96 -13.37 -8.24 -12.04
N GLU A 97 -14.31 -7.36 -12.37
CA GLU A 97 -14.07 -5.92 -12.50
C GLU A 97 -13.50 -5.32 -11.22
N LEU A 98 -13.98 -5.75 -10.04
CA LEU A 98 -13.44 -5.28 -8.77
C LEU A 98 -12.03 -5.80 -8.48
N ILE A 99 -11.70 -7.04 -8.84
CA ILE A 99 -10.33 -7.57 -8.75
C ILE A 99 -9.39 -6.70 -9.62
N LEU A 100 -9.77 -6.47 -10.87
CA LEU A 100 -8.98 -5.65 -11.79
C LEU A 100 -8.86 -4.20 -11.31
N LEU A 101 -9.94 -3.62 -10.76
CA LEU A 101 -9.91 -2.28 -10.18
C LEU A 101 -8.97 -2.20 -8.96
N ALA A 102 -8.91 -3.23 -8.12
CA ALA A 102 -7.96 -3.29 -7.01
C ALA A 102 -6.52 -3.21 -7.55
N CYS A 103 -6.20 -4.04 -8.53
CA CYS A 103 -4.89 -4.07 -9.18
C CYS A 103 -4.57 -2.75 -9.86
N LYS A 104 -5.53 -2.13 -10.56
CA LYS A 104 -5.36 -0.79 -11.15
C LYS A 104 -5.02 0.25 -10.10
N ASN A 105 -5.77 0.30 -9.00
CA ASN A 105 -5.53 1.26 -7.91
C ASN A 105 -4.15 1.09 -7.29
N MET A 106 -3.69 -0.16 -7.12
CA MET A 106 -2.33 -0.45 -6.62
C MET A 106 -1.25 -0.06 -7.63
N ILE A 107 -1.40 -0.39 -8.91
CA ILE A 107 -0.46 0.01 -9.96
C ILE A 107 -0.33 1.53 -9.99
N MET A 108 -1.46 2.24 -10.05
CA MET A 108 -1.49 3.71 -10.04
C MET A 108 -0.94 4.32 -8.75
N LEU A 109 -0.97 3.61 -7.63
CA LEU A 109 -0.32 4.04 -6.39
C LEU A 109 1.20 3.86 -6.45
N LEU A 110 1.65 2.70 -6.92
CA LEU A 110 3.04 2.27 -6.86
C LEU A 110 3.92 2.90 -7.94
N THR A 111 3.34 3.33 -9.06
CA THR A 111 4.06 3.99 -10.16
C THR A 111 4.30 5.47 -9.91
N GLN A 112 3.68 6.08 -8.90
CA GLN A 112 3.89 7.50 -8.56
C GLN A 112 5.25 7.72 -7.88
N GLU A 113 5.89 8.85 -8.18
CA GLU A 113 7.15 9.23 -7.52
C GLU A 113 6.93 9.59 -6.04
N ASP A 114 5.83 10.26 -5.71
CA ASP A 114 5.58 10.73 -4.35
C ASP A 114 5.36 9.58 -3.34
N THR A 115 5.14 8.36 -3.82
CA THR A 115 4.93 7.17 -2.98
C THR A 115 6.21 6.36 -2.79
N VAL A 116 7.35 6.83 -3.31
CA VAL A 116 8.66 6.16 -3.19
C VAL A 116 9.05 5.94 -1.74
N ASN A 117 8.95 6.98 -0.92
CA ASN A 117 9.42 6.92 0.48
C ASN A 117 8.55 6.00 1.33
N LEU A 118 7.24 6.01 1.12
CA LEU A 118 6.32 5.03 1.71
C LEU A 118 6.71 3.61 1.30
N SER A 119 6.96 3.37 0.01
CA SER A 119 7.35 2.05 -0.50
C SER A 119 8.65 1.56 0.15
N LYS A 120 9.68 2.43 0.23
CA LYS A 120 10.94 2.10 0.92
C LYS A 120 10.70 1.75 2.39
N PHE A 121 9.85 2.51 3.08
CA PHE A 121 9.52 2.26 4.48
C PHE A 121 8.89 0.88 4.66
N ILE A 122 7.84 0.57 3.89
CA ILE A 122 7.14 -0.71 3.96
C ILE A 122 8.06 -1.88 3.55
N SER A 123 8.85 -1.74 2.49
CA SER A 123 9.76 -2.79 2.05
C SER A 123 10.80 -3.15 3.12
N ARG A 124 11.32 -2.18 3.86
CA ARG A 124 12.20 -2.46 4.99
C ARG A 124 11.47 -3.16 6.13
N GLU A 125 10.29 -2.68 6.50
CA GLU A 125 9.47 -3.29 7.54
C GLU A 125 9.06 -4.73 7.20
N GLN A 126 8.90 -5.06 5.92
CA GLN A 126 8.69 -6.45 5.48
C GLN A 126 9.93 -7.34 5.71
N LEU A 127 11.14 -6.81 5.49
CA LEU A 127 12.39 -7.56 5.62
C LEU A 127 12.88 -7.65 7.08
N SER A 128 12.56 -6.63 7.89
CA SER A 128 12.96 -6.49 9.29
C SER A 128 11.80 -5.87 10.10
N PRO A 129 10.76 -6.64 10.43
CA PRO A 129 9.54 -6.10 11.01
C PRO A 129 9.72 -5.59 12.43
N THR A 130 9.09 -4.45 12.70
CA THR A 130 8.93 -3.87 14.04
C THR A 130 7.45 -3.71 14.37
N SER A 131 7.14 -3.06 15.50
CA SER A 131 5.76 -2.67 15.83
C SER A 131 5.13 -1.73 14.79
N ALA A 132 5.95 -1.01 14.00
CA ALA A 132 5.46 -0.21 12.88
C ALA A 132 4.82 -1.07 11.79
N TYR A 133 5.44 -2.20 11.42
CA TYR A 133 4.84 -3.13 10.48
C TYR A 133 3.53 -3.71 11.01
N GLN A 134 3.49 -4.12 12.28
CA GLN A 134 2.28 -4.68 12.90
C GLN A 134 1.11 -3.70 12.81
N LEU A 135 1.36 -2.42 13.12
CA LEU A 135 0.37 -1.35 13.01
C LEU A 135 -0.18 -1.22 11.58
N VAL A 136 0.71 -1.09 10.58
CA VAL A 136 0.29 -0.96 9.17
C VAL A 136 -0.42 -2.23 8.69
N HIS A 137 0.04 -3.39 9.15
CA HIS A 137 -0.54 -4.67 8.78
C HIS A 137 -1.98 -4.78 9.28
N GLU A 138 -2.20 -4.58 10.58
CA GLU A 138 -3.52 -4.69 11.21
C GLU A 138 -4.51 -3.67 10.64
N GLN A 139 -4.09 -2.43 10.41
CA GLN A 139 -5.01 -1.38 9.99
C GLN A 139 -5.30 -1.39 8.48
N VAL A 140 -4.39 -1.91 7.66
CA VAL A 140 -4.49 -1.77 6.20
C VAL A 140 -4.17 -3.05 5.45
N ILE A 141 -2.99 -3.65 5.65
CA ILE A 141 -2.55 -4.75 4.76
C ILE A 141 -3.46 -5.96 4.93
N ASP A 142 -3.78 -6.35 6.17
CA ASP A 142 -4.66 -7.48 6.44
C ASP A 142 -6.09 -7.26 5.92
N PRO A 143 -6.77 -6.12 6.22
CA PRO A 143 -8.06 -5.82 5.62
C PRO A 143 -8.05 -5.86 4.09
N LEU A 144 -7.05 -5.27 3.43
CA LEU A 144 -6.98 -5.25 1.96
C LEU A 144 -6.70 -6.64 1.38
N HIS A 145 -5.76 -7.38 1.97
CA HIS A 145 -5.43 -8.71 1.52
C HIS A 145 -6.60 -9.66 1.69
N THR A 146 -7.19 -9.71 2.88
CA THR A 146 -8.38 -10.53 3.20
C THR A 146 -9.52 -10.21 2.25
N HIS A 147 -9.74 -8.93 1.97
CA HIS A 147 -10.78 -8.48 1.06
C HIS A 147 -10.55 -8.94 -0.39
N LEU A 148 -9.32 -8.82 -0.90
CA LEU A 148 -8.98 -9.32 -2.23
C LEU A 148 -9.07 -10.85 -2.30
N THR A 149 -8.68 -11.57 -1.24
CA THR A 149 -8.82 -13.02 -1.14
C THR A 149 -10.29 -13.44 -1.25
N ARG A 150 -11.21 -12.73 -0.59
CA ARG A 150 -12.65 -12.97 -0.73
C ARG A 150 -13.15 -12.80 -2.17
N LEU A 151 -12.68 -11.78 -2.89
CA LEU A 151 -13.03 -11.56 -4.30
C LEU A 151 -12.52 -12.70 -5.20
N VAL A 152 -11.24 -13.07 -5.06
CA VAL A 152 -10.64 -14.16 -5.85
C VAL A 152 -11.33 -15.50 -5.54
N ALA A 153 -11.59 -15.80 -4.27
CA ALA A 153 -12.33 -16.99 -3.84
C ALA A 153 -13.74 -17.03 -4.44
N ALA A 154 -14.48 -15.92 -4.35
CA ALA A 154 -15.83 -15.83 -4.90
C ALA A 154 -15.85 -16.00 -6.43
N TYR A 155 -14.86 -15.45 -7.14
CA TYR A 155 -14.75 -15.61 -8.60
C TYR A 155 -14.46 -17.07 -9.01
N THR A 156 -13.67 -17.78 -8.21
CA THR A 156 -13.16 -19.13 -8.51
C THR A 156 -14.01 -20.25 -7.92
N GLY A 157 -14.98 -19.93 -7.05
CA GLY A 157 -15.81 -20.91 -6.34
C GLY A 157 -15.10 -21.61 -5.18
N CYS A 158 -13.99 -21.06 -4.68
CA CYS A 158 -13.18 -21.63 -3.62
C CYS A 158 -13.52 -21.05 -2.23
N ASP A 159 -13.00 -21.67 -1.17
CA ASP A 159 -13.05 -21.11 0.19
C ASP A 159 -11.99 -20.00 0.36
N ALA A 160 -12.42 -18.83 0.82
CA ALA A 160 -11.55 -17.69 1.10
C ALA A 160 -10.62 -17.93 2.30
N ASN A 161 -10.93 -18.88 3.19
CA ASN A 161 -10.09 -19.24 4.33
C ASN A 161 -9.04 -20.30 3.99
N ASP A 162 -9.07 -20.88 2.78
CA ASP A 162 -8.05 -21.82 2.34
C ASP A 162 -6.70 -21.08 2.21
N THR A 163 -5.67 -21.59 2.90
CA THR A 163 -4.31 -21.07 2.82
C THR A 163 -3.81 -20.98 1.37
N ARG A 164 -4.20 -21.90 0.48
CA ARG A 164 -3.86 -21.81 -0.94
C ARG A 164 -4.46 -20.58 -1.60
N MET A 165 -5.68 -20.19 -1.22
CA MET A 165 -6.33 -19.00 -1.78
C MET A 165 -5.66 -17.71 -1.30
N ILE A 166 -5.23 -17.68 -0.04
CA ILE A 166 -4.40 -16.61 0.51
C ILE A 166 -3.09 -16.50 -0.29
N LEU A 167 -2.41 -17.62 -0.55
CA LEU A 167 -1.15 -17.64 -1.33
C LEU A 167 -1.34 -17.25 -2.80
N HIS A 168 -2.42 -17.68 -3.45
CA HIS A 168 -2.74 -17.26 -4.82
C HIS A 168 -3.04 -15.76 -4.88
N THR A 169 -3.77 -15.23 -3.92
CA THR A 169 -4.00 -13.78 -3.79
C THR A 169 -2.68 -13.04 -3.64
N HIS A 170 -1.80 -13.53 -2.76
CA HIS A 170 -0.49 -12.91 -2.56
C HIS A 170 0.39 -12.97 -3.83
N ALA A 171 0.36 -14.08 -4.57
CA ALA A 171 1.09 -14.20 -5.83
C ALA A 171 0.59 -13.20 -6.90
N LEU A 172 -0.73 -13.03 -7.03
CA LEU A 172 -1.35 -12.02 -7.88
C LEU A 172 -0.91 -10.59 -7.49
N LEU A 173 -0.91 -10.29 -6.18
CA LEU A 173 -0.37 -9.02 -5.67
C LEU A 173 1.12 -8.86 -5.98
N GLY A 174 1.88 -9.95 -5.93
CA GLY A 174 3.30 -9.99 -6.24
C GLY A 174 3.60 -9.46 -7.64
N GLU A 175 2.75 -9.73 -8.63
CA GLU A 175 2.90 -9.19 -9.99
C GLU A 175 2.81 -7.66 -10.01
N VAL A 176 1.89 -7.07 -9.25
CA VAL A 176 1.74 -5.62 -9.13
C VAL A 176 2.92 -5.02 -8.36
N LEU A 177 3.30 -5.63 -7.24
CA LEU A 177 4.41 -5.17 -6.40
C LEU A 177 5.76 -5.24 -7.14
N ALA A 178 5.92 -6.20 -8.05
CA ALA A 178 7.15 -6.37 -8.83
C ALA A 178 7.51 -5.14 -9.66
N PHE A 179 6.53 -4.38 -10.18
CA PHE A 179 6.81 -3.16 -10.95
C PHE A 179 7.36 -2.02 -10.09
N ARG A 180 7.05 -2.00 -8.79
CA ARG A 180 7.65 -1.05 -7.85
C ARG A 180 9.09 -1.43 -7.50
N LEU A 181 9.29 -2.69 -7.12
CA LEU A 181 10.58 -3.19 -6.63
C LEU A 181 11.59 -3.38 -7.76
N GLY A 182 11.12 -3.75 -8.95
CA GLY A 182 11.90 -3.91 -10.17
C GLY A 182 11.85 -2.69 -11.10
N LYS A 183 11.44 -1.51 -10.62
CA LYS A 183 11.28 -0.28 -11.43
C LYS A 183 12.48 -0.02 -12.34
N GLU A 184 13.69 0.00 -11.78
CA GLU A 184 14.91 0.32 -12.52
C GLU A 184 15.20 -0.66 -13.66
N THR A 185 14.96 -1.96 -13.42
CA THR A 185 15.08 -2.98 -14.46
C THR A 185 14.15 -2.71 -15.63
N ILE A 186 12.90 -2.33 -15.35
CA ILE A 186 11.93 -2.02 -16.40
C ILE A 186 12.33 -0.77 -17.17
N LEU A 187 12.67 0.34 -16.48
CA LEU A 187 13.06 1.60 -17.13
C LEU A 187 14.24 1.40 -18.09
N LEU A 188 15.29 0.70 -17.66
CA LEU A 188 16.46 0.41 -18.50
C LEU A 188 16.12 -0.49 -19.69
N ARG A 189 15.24 -1.48 -19.50
CA ARG A 189 14.87 -2.45 -20.56
C ARG A 189 13.94 -1.86 -21.61
N THR A 190 13.05 -0.95 -21.22
CA THR A 190 12.10 -0.30 -22.12
C THR A 190 12.64 1.00 -22.71
N GLY A 191 13.72 1.55 -22.13
CA GLY A 191 14.24 2.88 -22.48
C GLY A 191 13.36 4.02 -21.97
N TRP A 192 12.50 3.77 -20.98
CA TRP A 192 11.65 4.79 -20.40
C TRP A 192 12.42 5.65 -19.40
N PRO A 193 12.22 6.99 -19.39
CA PRO A 193 12.88 7.86 -18.43
C PRO A 193 12.30 7.72 -17.01
N GLN A 194 11.00 7.45 -16.91
CA GLN A 194 10.25 7.28 -15.66
C GLN A 194 8.91 6.59 -15.95
N PHE A 195 8.17 6.21 -14.91
CA PHE A 195 6.75 5.86 -15.07
C PHE A 195 5.89 7.12 -15.12
N ASP A 196 4.91 7.12 -16.02
CA ASP A 196 3.85 8.11 -16.16
C ASP A 196 2.51 7.39 -16.33
N GLU A 197 1.42 8.14 -16.55
CA GLU A 197 0.08 7.58 -16.67
C GLU A 197 -0.05 6.57 -17.82
N GLU A 198 0.56 6.87 -18.98
CA GLU A 198 0.56 5.96 -20.13
C GLU A 198 1.27 4.64 -19.80
N LYS A 199 2.43 4.71 -19.15
CA LYS A 199 3.20 3.52 -18.76
C LYS A 199 2.51 2.72 -17.66
N ALA A 200 1.87 3.40 -16.71
CA ALA A 200 1.06 2.76 -15.69
C ALA A 200 -0.14 2.00 -16.31
N GLU A 201 -0.77 2.56 -17.34
CA GLU A 201 -1.84 1.89 -18.08
C GLU A 201 -1.32 0.66 -18.86
N LEU A 202 -0.14 0.73 -19.48
CA LEU A 202 0.49 -0.44 -20.11
C LEU A 202 0.80 -1.56 -19.11
N ILE A 203 1.28 -1.20 -17.91
CA ILE A 203 1.50 -2.16 -16.82
C ILE A 203 0.15 -2.77 -16.40
N TYR A 204 -0.90 -1.96 -16.26
CA TYR A 204 -2.23 -2.42 -15.92
C TYR A 204 -2.82 -3.39 -16.95
N GLN A 205 -2.68 -3.11 -18.24
CA GLN A 205 -3.12 -4.01 -19.31
C GLN A 205 -2.38 -5.36 -19.26
N THR A 206 -1.07 -5.31 -18.99
CA THR A 206 -0.23 -6.51 -18.84
C THR A 206 -0.71 -7.37 -17.66
N VAL A 207 -0.85 -6.76 -16.49
CA VAL A 207 -1.33 -7.43 -15.27
C VAL A 207 -2.75 -7.95 -15.44
N THR A 208 -3.63 -7.21 -16.12
CA THR A 208 -5.01 -7.65 -16.41
C THR A 208 -5.03 -8.97 -17.18
N CYS A 209 -4.21 -9.08 -18.23
CA CYS A 209 -4.08 -10.31 -19.01
C CYS A 209 -3.67 -11.50 -18.13
N HIS A 210 -2.69 -11.31 -17.25
CA HIS A 210 -2.22 -12.37 -16.35
C HIS A 210 -3.28 -12.76 -15.31
N ILE A 211 -3.94 -11.77 -14.69
CA ILE A 211 -5.01 -12.02 -13.72
C ILE A 211 -6.12 -12.86 -14.36
N ASP A 212 -6.54 -12.55 -15.59
CA ASP A 212 -7.57 -13.32 -16.28
C ASP A 212 -7.18 -14.79 -16.48
N LEU A 213 -5.93 -15.04 -16.90
CA LEU A 213 -5.41 -16.39 -17.07
C LEU A 213 -5.38 -17.14 -15.74
N ILE A 214 -4.94 -16.49 -14.66
CA ILE A 214 -4.87 -17.08 -13.32
C ILE A 214 -6.26 -17.38 -12.80
N LEU A 215 -7.20 -16.43 -12.88
CA LEU A 215 -8.57 -16.60 -12.44
C LEU A 215 -9.27 -17.73 -13.21
N HIS A 216 -9.06 -17.82 -14.52
CA HIS A 216 -9.59 -18.92 -15.33
C HIS A 216 -8.98 -20.27 -14.92
N GLY A 217 -7.65 -20.35 -14.79
CA GLY A 217 -6.95 -21.57 -14.39
C GLY A 217 -7.32 -22.06 -12.99
N LEU A 218 -7.50 -21.14 -12.04
CA LEU A 218 -7.97 -21.47 -10.68
C LEU A 218 -9.40 -21.99 -10.67
N THR A 219 -10.27 -21.42 -11.52
CA THR A 219 -11.66 -21.89 -11.66
C THR A 219 -11.70 -23.31 -12.22
N GLN A 220 -10.85 -23.65 -13.19
CA GLN A 220 -10.85 -25.01 -13.76
C GLN A 220 -10.42 -26.03 -12.70
N ARG A 221 -9.39 -25.71 -11.92
CA ARG A 221 -8.86 -26.60 -10.86
C ARG A 221 -9.76 -26.72 -9.64
N SER A 222 -10.70 -25.80 -9.42
CA SER A 222 -11.66 -25.91 -8.32
C SER A 222 -12.83 -26.84 -8.66
N LEU A 223 -13.00 -27.19 -9.94
CA LEU A 223 -13.98 -28.16 -10.42
C LEU A 223 -13.44 -29.60 -10.42
N ASP A 224 -12.12 -29.77 -10.24
CA ASP A 224 -11.41 -31.06 -10.14
C ASP A 224 -11.32 -31.55 -8.69
#